data_AF-A0A2W4W2Z5-F1
#
_entry.id   AF-A0A2W4W2Z5-F1
#
_cell.length_a   1.000
_cell.length_b   1.000
_cell.length_c   1.000
_cell.angle_alpha   90.00
_cell.angle_beta   90.00
_cell.angle_gamma   90.00
#
_symmetry.space_group_name_H-M   'P 1'
#
loop_
_entity.id
_entity.type
_entity.pdbx_description
1 polymer ?
#
loop_
_entity_poly.entity_id
_entity_poly.type
_entity_poly.pdbx_seq_one_letter_code
_entity_poly.pdbx_strand_id
1 'polypeptide(L)'
;MLPDFRELCKQPHNSNDLRSSEHRSDKASSDPQSSDKFSDERDRAAHQGHSTSCIGFEGDLNHAFFQLWLDQPSWSPIYKTDDGWLTVKSKSGKQVPLTLQAIESAYRLIKTIGKRFGRLTNYLMVDVDIGSRYHPENGSLRPILAALEKLGLTRYILIRSSNSGGLHIYFPLAEPASSWAIACAAQAALTNAGVDVTGGQCELFPNKKAYDAEHNGHRLPLQSRSFILDKDFAPIGNSKTAFAQMWQSAANHQAEKLRTEVDVKPAQLGAPAIAHLPPIAWTGLGQSNSVMRQLVNYGDQYAGKKTVEDLAEWILEVAPKLPGFEQFASKESKNDLRRRGWAYRWAKSHFRKKWQYIAKISPDHNQTVAEQAKQRIVVAIGKLGEGLRLERKKLWLMVCEICRRLFGIAPNYNTFRKHWELVCQLIKATGDLTPSIKPIERTGSFSSELPIPQKSEAVLELGKEAHKLATGRCDPALQDKDLSRLHPLLERAIAPPPEPAKSVTFEQIELKKGQQVIVRLPGCLTNGIKTKVRSRAKDALGRLVYRLNCRAGGEYVILPIECLTVVHAT
;
A
#
# COMPACT_ATOMS: atom_id res chain seq x y z
N MET A 1 -9.04 47.96 34.11
CA MET A 1 -8.15 48.88 33.38
C MET A 1 -7.00 48.06 32.83
N LEU A 2 -6.79 48.09 31.52
CA LEU A 2 -5.68 47.48 30.79
C LEU A 2 -5.28 48.45 29.66
N PRO A 3 -4.00 48.50 29.24
CA PRO A 3 -3.51 49.58 28.38
C PRO A 3 -3.94 49.47 26.92
N ASP A 4 -4.13 50.63 26.29
CA ASP A 4 -4.44 50.80 24.87
C ASP A 4 -3.14 50.81 24.03
N PHE A 5 -3.17 50.15 22.87
CA PHE A 5 -2.05 50.04 21.92
C PHE A 5 -2.41 50.58 20.51
N ARG A 6 -3.31 51.56 20.42
CA ARG A 6 -3.79 52.16 19.14
C ARG A 6 -2.82 53.12 18.41
N GLU A 7 -1.62 53.36 18.93
CA GLU A 7 -0.71 54.44 18.44
C GLU A 7 0.51 53.94 17.62
N LEU A 8 0.38 52.87 16.81
CA LEU A 8 1.41 52.45 15.84
C LEU A 8 0.87 52.09 14.45
N CYS A 9 0.04 52.96 13.86
CA CYS A 9 -0.31 52.90 12.44
C CYS A 9 -0.59 54.28 11.80
N LYS A 10 0.45 54.95 11.28
CA LYS A 10 0.33 56.06 10.31
C LYS A 10 1.44 55.99 9.24
N GLN A 11 1.14 55.27 8.15
CA GLN A 11 1.19 55.63 6.71
C GLN A 11 2.27 56.65 6.19
N PRO A 12 2.64 56.67 4.88
CA PRO A 12 1.98 56.02 3.73
C PRO A 12 2.90 55.29 2.71
N HIS A 13 2.25 54.69 1.71
CA HIS A 13 2.83 54.19 0.46
C HIS A 13 3.60 55.24 -0.35
N ASN A 14 4.58 54.79 -1.16
CA ASN A 14 4.72 55.29 -2.53
C ASN A 14 5.25 54.19 -3.48
N SER A 15 5.03 54.35 -4.79
CA SER A 15 5.23 53.34 -5.84
C SER A 15 6.41 53.63 -6.79
N ASN A 16 6.90 52.56 -7.45
CA ASN A 16 7.93 52.54 -8.52
C ASN A 16 9.35 52.90 -8.00
N ASP A 17 10.46 52.34 -8.45
CA ASP A 17 10.85 51.99 -9.82
C ASP A 17 12.16 51.15 -9.81
N LEU A 18 12.53 50.62 -10.99
CA LEU A 18 13.89 50.20 -11.42
C LEU A 18 14.63 48.97 -10.79
N ARG A 19 14.71 47.94 -11.65
CA ARG A 19 15.94 47.28 -12.17
C ARG A 19 17.15 47.02 -11.26
N SER A 20 17.47 45.73 -11.16
CA SER A 20 18.78 45.11 -11.49
C SER A 20 20.08 45.76 -10.98
N SER A 21 20.80 45.05 -10.09
CA SER A 21 22.21 44.73 -10.30
C SER A 21 22.67 43.57 -9.41
N GLU A 22 23.71 42.86 -9.87
CA GLU A 22 24.27 41.68 -9.23
C GLU A 22 25.40 42.03 -8.23
N HIS A 23 25.93 40.98 -7.61
CA HIS A 23 27.34 40.79 -7.21
C HIS A 23 27.82 41.25 -5.81
N ARG A 24 28.34 40.24 -5.09
CA ARG A 24 29.57 40.23 -4.26
C ARG A 24 29.61 41.11 -3.00
N SER A 25 30.43 40.83 -1.99
CA SER A 25 30.90 39.57 -1.39
C SER A 25 31.58 39.92 -0.04
N ASP A 26 31.96 38.89 0.74
CA ASP A 26 33.03 38.91 1.76
C ASP A 26 32.81 39.52 3.17
N LYS A 27 32.97 38.61 4.14
CA LYS A 27 33.83 38.67 5.34
C LYS A 27 33.52 39.59 6.55
N ALA A 28 33.04 38.91 7.60
CA ALA A 28 33.80 38.52 8.82
C ALA A 28 34.22 39.57 9.88
N SER A 29 34.50 39.04 11.10
CA SER A 29 34.91 39.73 12.34
C SER A 29 33.76 40.44 13.09
N SER A 30 33.62 40.39 14.42
CA SER A 30 34.37 39.66 15.47
C SER A 30 33.59 39.60 16.81
N ASP A 31 33.80 38.51 17.55
CA ASP A 31 33.59 38.35 19.01
C ASP A 31 34.50 39.30 19.86
N PRO A 32 34.53 39.25 21.22
CA PRO A 32 33.52 38.92 22.25
C PRO A 32 33.52 39.94 23.44
N GLN A 33 32.73 39.68 24.51
CA GLN A 33 33.04 39.77 25.97
C GLN A 33 31.73 39.85 26.80
N SER A 34 31.47 38.96 27.77
CA SER A 34 31.87 38.99 29.21
C SER A 34 31.40 40.25 29.95
N SER A 35 30.85 40.25 31.18
CA SER A 35 30.68 39.23 32.23
C SER A 35 29.65 39.75 33.29
N ASP A 36 29.32 39.12 34.42
CA ASP A 36 29.64 37.78 34.97
C ASP A 36 28.49 37.23 35.85
N LYS A 37 28.67 35.99 36.30
CA LYS A 37 28.19 35.31 37.52
C LYS A 37 27.48 36.14 38.62
N PHE A 38 26.43 35.52 39.18
CA PHE A 38 26.39 35.25 40.63
C PHE A 38 25.90 33.82 40.88
N SER A 39 26.56 33.14 41.82
CA SER A 39 26.28 31.77 42.24
C SER A 39 25.49 31.75 43.54
N ASP A 40 24.66 30.73 43.75
CA ASP A 40 24.62 30.08 45.06
C ASP A 40 24.32 28.58 44.94
N GLU A 41 25.16 27.75 45.57
CA GLU A 41 25.00 26.30 45.65
C GLU A 41 24.41 25.91 47.02
N ARG A 42 23.19 25.39 47.00
CA ARG A 42 22.54 24.47 47.97
C ARG A 42 21.13 24.20 47.39
N ASP A 43 20.74 22.99 46.99
CA ASP A 43 21.04 21.70 47.62
C ASP A 43 21.41 20.58 46.63
N ARG A 44 22.45 19.80 46.98
CA ARG A 44 22.67 18.45 46.46
C ARG A 44 22.13 17.43 47.48
N ALA A 45 21.06 16.72 47.17
CA ALA A 45 20.85 15.30 47.53
C ALA A 45 19.44 14.76 47.20
N ALA A 46 19.13 14.53 45.92
CA ALA A 46 18.17 13.50 45.50
C ALA A 46 18.30 13.17 44.01
N HIS A 47 18.14 11.88 43.67
CA HIS A 47 17.92 11.39 42.30
C HIS A 47 19.04 11.60 41.26
N GLN A 48 20.21 11.02 41.53
CA GLN A 48 20.86 10.26 40.46
C GLN A 48 20.04 8.97 40.23
N GLY A 49 19.35 8.89 39.10
CA GLY A 49 18.48 7.76 38.75
C GLY A 49 18.32 7.64 37.24
N HIS A 50 19.16 6.80 36.63
CA HIS A 50 19.14 6.30 35.25
C HIS A 50 18.39 7.12 34.18
N SER A 51 19.16 7.94 33.46
CA SER A 51 18.84 8.25 32.05
C SER A 51 18.72 6.95 31.27
N THR A 52 17.49 6.58 30.91
CA THR A 52 17.17 5.43 30.06
C THR A 52 16.26 5.91 28.94
N SER A 53 16.63 5.63 27.70
CA SER A 53 16.04 6.26 26.50
C SER A 53 14.53 5.98 26.35
N CYS A 54 13.70 6.99 26.58
CA CYS A 54 12.23 6.92 26.46
C CYS A 54 11.70 6.94 25.00
N ILE A 55 12.52 6.58 24.02
CA ILE A 55 12.24 6.78 22.58
C ILE A 55 11.25 5.72 22.02
N GLY A 56 11.00 4.63 22.75
CA GLY A 56 10.16 3.52 22.28
C GLY A 56 8.63 3.72 22.35
N PHE A 57 8.12 4.47 23.33
CA PHE A 57 6.66 4.53 23.60
C PHE A 57 5.93 5.66 22.86
N GLU A 58 6.61 6.77 22.60
CA GLU A 58 5.97 7.95 22.00
C GLU A 58 5.71 7.79 20.49
N GLY A 59 6.47 6.92 19.82
CA GLY A 59 6.27 6.60 18.39
C GLY A 59 4.93 5.91 18.12
N ASP A 60 4.50 5.00 18.99
CA ASP A 60 3.29 4.20 18.82
C ASP A 60 2.00 5.04 19.04
N LEU A 61 2.05 5.98 19.99
CA LEU A 61 0.91 6.86 20.29
C LEU A 61 0.72 7.98 19.25
N ASN A 62 1.80 8.48 18.64
CA ASN A 62 1.70 9.37 17.48
C ASN A 62 1.17 8.64 16.23
N HIS A 63 1.40 7.33 16.11
CA HIS A 63 0.90 6.52 15.00
C HIS A 63 -0.63 6.50 14.96
N ALA A 64 -1.30 6.31 16.11
CA ALA A 64 -2.75 6.33 16.21
C ALA A 64 -3.36 7.62 15.64
N PHE A 65 -2.79 8.79 15.98
CA PHE A 65 -3.22 10.08 15.42
C PHE A 65 -3.09 10.14 13.89
N PHE A 66 -2.01 9.60 13.31
CA PHE A 66 -1.83 9.64 11.87
C PHE A 66 -2.77 8.67 11.14
N GLN A 67 -3.13 7.54 11.74
CA GLN A 67 -4.08 6.58 11.17
C GLN A 67 -5.50 7.18 11.02
N LEU A 68 -5.96 8.03 11.95
CA LEU A 68 -7.28 8.71 11.85
C LEU A 68 -7.53 9.37 10.48
N TRP A 69 -6.47 9.89 9.85
CA TRP A 69 -6.55 10.56 8.55
C TRP A 69 -6.57 9.60 7.37
N LEU A 70 -6.08 8.37 7.57
CA LEU A 70 -5.97 7.25 6.62
C LEU A 70 -7.13 6.24 6.75
N ASP A 71 -7.84 6.22 7.87
CA ASP A 71 -8.83 5.20 8.28
C ASP A 71 -10.09 5.06 7.40
N GLN A 72 -10.26 5.93 6.40
CA GLN A 72 -11.20 5.79 5.29
C GLN A 72 -10.51 6.30 4.01
N PRO A 73 -11.00 5.94 2.80
CA PRO A 73 -10.36 6.34 1.53
C PRO A 73 -10.16 7.86 1.42
N SER A 74 -8.99 8.32 1.84
CA SER A 74 -8.58 9.71 1.87
C SER A 74 -7.79 10.01 0.60
N TRP A 75 -8.43 10.76 -0.28
CA TRP A 75 -7.90 11.01 -1.61
C TRP A 75 -7.26 12.39 -1.67
N SER A 76 -6.20 12.46 -2.47
CA SER A 76 -5.41 13.64 -2.82
C SER A 76 -4.91 14.42 -1.60
N PRO A 77 -3.65 14.23 -1.17
CA PRO A 77 -3.01 15.19 -0.28
C PRO A 77 -3.17 16.59 -0.85
N ILE A 78 -3.53 17.55 0.01
CA ILE A 78 -3.42 18.97 -0.34
C ILE A 78 -2.26 19.57 0.44
N TYR A 79 -1.50 20.46 -0.18
CA TYR A 79 -0.42 21.21 0.47
C TYR A 79 -0.68 22.70 0.33
N LYS A 80 -0.39 23.46 1.39
CA LYS A 80 -0.42 24.92 1.30
C LYS A 80 0.92 25.42 0.74
N THR A 81 0.85 26.09 -0.40
CA THR A 81 1.92 26.87 -1.04
C THR A 81 1.60 28.35 -0.92
N ASP A 82 2.48 29.22 -1.40
CA ASP A 82 2.26 30.66 -1.40
C ASP A 82 1.07 31.05 -2.29
N ASP A 83 0.89 30.35 -3.42
CA ASP A 83 -0.27 30.47 -4.32
C ASP A 83 -1.57 29.79 -3.79
N GLY A 84 -1.60 29.33 -2.53
CA GLY A 84 -2.78 28.70 -1.92
C GLY A 84 -2.72 27.18 -1.80
N TRP A 85 -3.84 26.48 -2.00
CA TRP A 85 -3.95 25.04 -1.74
C TRP A 85 -3.75 24.18 -3.00
N LEU A 86 -2.57 23.60 -3.15
CA LEU A 86 -2.26 22.67 -4.24
C LEU A 86 -2.79 21.26 -3.93
N THR A 87 -3.60 20.69 -4.82
CA THR A 87 -4.08 19.30 -4.72
C THR A 87 -3.16 18.35 -5.48
N VAL A 88 -2.55 17.39 -4.80
CA VAL A 88 -1.67 16.39 -5.44
C VAL A 88 -2.50 15.37 -6.22
N LYS A 89 -2.19 15.25 -7.51
CA LYS A 89 -2.75 14.25 -8.43
C LYS A 89 -1.62 13.49 -9.12
N SER A 90 -1.93 12.35 -9.71
CA SER A 90 -0.97 11.56 -10.50
C SER A 90 -0.59 12.30 -11.78
N LYS A 91 0.47 11.83 -12.47
CA LYS A 91 0.83 12.30 -13.82
C LYS A 91 -0.30 12.17 -14.86
N SER A 92 -1.33 11.37 -14.59
CA SER A 92 -2.53 11.23 -15.43
C SER A 92 -3.75 12.01 -14.89
N GLY A 93 -3.53 13.03 -14.04
CA GLY A 93 -4.60 13.84 -13.44
C GLY A 93 -5.52 13.10 -12.45
N LYS A 94 -5.20 11.86 -12.05
CA LYS A 94 -6.05 11.05 -11.17
C LYS A 94 -5.72 11.30 -9.71
N GLN A 95 -6.72 11.19 -8.84
CA GLN A 95 -6.54 11.22 -7.40
C GLN A 95 -5.53 10.15 -6.95
N VAL A 96 -4.69 10.50 -5.98
CA VAL A 96 -3.72 9.58 -5.33
C VAL A 96 -4.08 9.46 -3.85
N PRO A 97 -3.84 8.32 -3.20
CA PRO A 97 -4.12 8.20 -1.76
C PRO A 97 -3.21 9.13 -0.95
N LEU A 98 -3.72 9.65 0.16
CA LEU A 98 -2.88 10.15 1.23
C LEU A 98 -2.10 8.97 1.84
N THR A 99 -0.84 9.18 2.23
CA THR A 99 0.01 8.13 2.79
C THR A 99 0.59 8.56 4.14
N LEU A 100 0.83 7.58 5.03
CA LEU A 100 1.45 7.82 6.33
C LEU A 100 2.76 8.62 6.20
N GLN A 101 3.65 8.19 5.29
CA GLN A 101 4.92 8.86 5.00
C GLN A 101 4.73 10.33 4.57
N ALA A 102 3.67 10.65 3.81
CA ALA A 102 3.40 12.03 3.40
C ALA A 102 2.97 12.89 4.60
N ILE A 103 2.11 12.36 5.48
CA ILE A 103 1.68 13.05 6.70
C ILE A 103 2.87 13.25 7.65
N GLU A 104 3.57 12.17 8.01
CA GLU A 104 4.74 12.21 8.92
C GLU A 104 5.83 13.17 8.41
N SER A 105 6.14 13.13 7.11
CA SER A 105 7.11 14.03 6.50
C SER A 105 6.65 15.48 6.54
N ALA A 106 5.36 15.77 6.30
CA ALA A 106 4.83 17.12 6.40
C ALA A 106 4.90 17.68 7.82
N TYR A 107 4.48 16.90 8.83
CA TYR A 107 4.55 17.33 10.24
C TYR A 107 6.00 17.52 10.70
N ARG A 108 6.92 16.61 10.33
CA ARG A 108 8.36 16.74 10.65
C ARG A 108 9.03 17.93 9.97
N LEU A 109 8.66 18.24 8.73
CA LEU A 109 9.22 19.36 7.96
C LEU A 109 8.42 20.67 8.15
N ILE A 110 7.47 20.72 9.08
CA ILE A 110 6.62 21.89 9.38
C ILE A 110 5.85 22.39 8.15
N LYS A 111 5.62 21.51 7.16
CA LYS A 111 4.84 21.81 5.94
C LYS A 111 3.36 21.63 6.24
N THR A 112 2.53 22.57 5.77
CA THR A 112 1.09 22.47 5.96
C THR A 112 0.46 21.51 4.94
N ILE A 113 -0.07 20.39 5.43
CA ILE A 113 -0.78 19.34 4.67
C ILE A 113 -2.28 19.31 5.03
N GLY A 114 -3.08 18.79 4.12
CA GLY A 114 -4.51 18.51 4.29
C GLY A 114 -4.94 17.27 3.51
N LYS A 115 -6.23 16.95 3.58
CA LYS A 115 -6.84 15.84 2.82
C LYS A 115 -8.16 16.27 2.17
N ARG A 116 -8.54 15.61 1.06
CA ARG A 116 -9.92 15.60 0.57
C ARG A 116 -10.64 14.31 1.00
N PHE A 117 -11.96 14.36 0.99
CA PHE A 117 -12.81 13.23 1.36
C PHE A 117 -13.06 12.30 0.17
N GLY A 118 -13.05 10.99 0.43
CA GLY A 118 -13.63 10.00 -0.46
C GLY A 118 -15.15 9.88 -0.26
N ARG A 119 -15.68 8.71 -0.63
CA ARG A 119 -17.12 8.40 -0.50
C ARG A 119 -17.58 8.15 0.93
N LEU A 120 -16.66 7.74 1.81
CA LEU A 120 -16.89 7.49 3.22
C LEU A 120 -16.00 8.40 4.07
N THR A 121 -16.49 8.75 5.26
CA THR A 121 -15.78 9.53 6.28
C THR A 121 -16.12 9.01 7.68
N ASN A 122 -15.17 9.11 8.60
CA ASN A 122 -15.31 8.82 10.03
C ASN A 122 -15.46 10.11 10.88
N TYR A 123 -15.77 11.25 10.25
CA TYR A 123 -16.05 12.52 10.92
C TYR A 123 -16.82 13.50 10.02
N LEU A 124 -17.53 14.41 10.66
CA LEU A 124 -17.80 15.75 10.14
C LEU A 124 -16.78 16.72 10.75
N MET A 125 -16.39 17.76 10.02
CA MET A 125 -15.68 18.91 10.56
C MET A 125 -16.37 20.19 10.08
N VAL A 126 -16.50 21.18 10.97
CA VAL A 126 -16.94 22.54 10.64
C VAL A 126 -15.72 23.47 10.72
N ASP A 127 -15.52 24.34 9.74
CA ASP A 127 -14.56 25.43 9.79
C ASP A 127 -15.30 26.76 10.05
N VAL A 128 -14.82 27.52 11.02
CA VAL A 128 -15.38 28.80 11.45
C VAL A 128 -14.24 29.81 11.51
N ASP A 129 -14.15 30.66 10.49
CA ASP A 129 -13.11 31.69 10.40
C ASP A 129 -13.21 32.72 11.53
N ILE A 130 -12.09 33.37 11.83
CA ILE A 130 -11.98 34.41 12.88
C ILE A 130 -12.95 35.59 12.67
N GLY A 131 -13.30 35.90 11.42
CA GLY A 131 -14.29 36.93 11.05
C GLY A 131 -15.74 36.43 10.94
N SER A 132 -16.00 35.17 11.28
CA SER A 132 -17.35 34.61 11.25
C SER A 132 -18.22 35.19 12.36
N ARG A 133 -19.49 35.47 12.07
CA ARG A 133 -20.50 35.80 13.11
C ARG A 133 -20.74 34.67 14.12
N TYR A 134 -20.31 33.45 13.80
CA TYR A 134 -20.39 32.30 14.69
C TYR A 134 -19.11 32.12 15.53
N HIS A 135 -18.02 32.83 15.21
CA HIS A 135 -16.81 32.82 16.03
C HIS A 135 -17.10 33.43 17.43
N PRO A 136 -16.56 32.87 18.53
CA PRO A 136 -16.81 33.39 19.88
C PRO A 136 -16.43 34.86 20.10
N GLU A 137 -15.50 35.41 19.33
CA GLU A 137 -15.11 36.83 19.40
C GLU A 137 -16.14 37.79 18.75
N ASN A 138 -16.98 37.30 17.82
CA ASN A 138 -17.97 38.12 17.10
C ASN A 138 -19.42 37.77 17.44
N GLY A 139 -19.65 36.63 18.12
CA GLY A 139 -20.98 36.09 18.36
C GLY A 139 -20.92 34.75 19.10
N SER A 140 -21.46 33.68 18.51
CA SER A 140 -21.55 32.40 19.21
C SER A 140 -21.59 31.19 18.30
N LEU A 141 -20.87 30.13 18.69
CA LEU A 141 -20.96 28.79 18.09
C LEU A 141 -22.25 28.05 18.46
N ARG A 142 -23.01 28.53 19.47
CA ARG A 142 -24.18 27.81 20.00
C ARG A 142 -25.22 27.42 18.93
N PRO A 143 -25.54 28.23 17.90
CA PRO A 143 -26.44 27.82 16.82
C PRO A 143 -25.91 26.63 16.03
N ILE A 144 -24.61 26.60 15.72
CA ILE A 144 -23.94 25.48 15.01
C ILE A 144 -24.00 24.22 15.87
N LEU A 145 -23.56 24.31 17.13
CA LEU A 145 -23.50 23.17 18.04
C LEU A 145 -24.89 22.59 18.31
N ALA A 146 -25.89 23.43 18.60
CA ALA A 146 -27.26 22.98 18.88
C ALA A 146 -27.97 22.39 17.63
N ALA A 147 -27.62 22.83 16.43
CA ALA A 147 -28.14 22.25 15.19
C ALA A 147 -27.57 20.84 14.95
N LEU A 148 -26.26 20.68 15.13
CA LEU A 148 -25.58 19.39 14.93
C LEU A 148 -25.87 18.39 16.07
N GLU A 149 -26.08 18.88 17.30
CA GLU A 149 -26.55 18.07 18.42
C GLU A 149 -27.92 17.43 18.15
N LYS A 150 -28.86 18.17 17.55
CA LYS A 150 -30.20 17.66 17.15
C LYS A 150 -30.14 16.57 16.06
N LEU A 151 -29.13 16.64 15.18
CA LEU A 151 -28.77 15.61 14.18
C LEU A 151 -28.07 14.39 14.83
N GLY A 152 -27.64 14.51 16.10
CA GLY A 152 -27.01 13.44 16.88
C GLY A 152 -25.50 13.56 17.03
N LEU A 153 -24.89 14.66 16.57
CA LEU A 153 -23.47 14.98 16.73
C LEU A 153 -23.26 15.72 18.07
N THR A 154 -23.29 14.98 19.17
CA THR A 154 -23.32 15.46 20.56
C THR A 154 -21.93 15.69 21.17
N ARG A 155 -20.86 15.22 20.54
CA ARG A 155 -19.48 15.35 21.04
C ARG A 155 -18.54 15.84 19.96
N TYR A 156 -17.65 16.75 20.33
CA TYR A 156 -16.74 17.42 19.41
C TYR A 156 -15.38 17.72 20.04
N ILE A 157 -14.40 18.03 19.18
CA ILE A 157 -13.07 18.51 19.55
C ILE A 157 -12.89 19.89 18.92
N LEU A 158 -12.59 20.89 19.75
CA LEU A 158 -12.23 22.24 19.30
C LEU A 158 -10.73 22.31 19.00
N ILE A 159 -10.40 22.84 17.82
CA ILE A 159 -9.04 23.05 17.36
C ILE A 159 -8.92 24.48 16.83
N ARG A 160 -7.95 25.27 17.31
CA ARG A 160 -7.53 26.46 16.56
C ARG A 160 -6.86 26.02 15.27
N SER A 161 -7.43 26.41 14.13
CA SER A 161 -7.04 25.96 12.80
C SER A 161 -5.69 26.53 12.36
N SER A 162 -5.39 27.79 12.72
CA SER A 162 -4.13 28.46 12.39
C SER A 162 -3.84 29.68 13.28
N ASN A 163 -2.79 30.45 12.95
CA ASN A 163 -2.46 31.72 13.61
C ASN A 163 -3.54 32.81 13.43
N SER A 164 -4.46 32.66 12.47
CA SER A 164 -5.56 33.61 12.29
C SER A 164 -6.60 33.57 13.42
N GLY A 165 -6.60 32.54 14.27
CA GLY A 165 -7.58 32.38 15.34
C GLY A 165 -8.78 31.50 14.98
N GLY A 166 -9.06 31.28 13.68
CA GLY A 166 -10.17 30.45 13.22
C GLY A 166 -10.22 29.03 13.80
N LEU A 167 -11.39 28.40 13.76
CA LEU A 167 -11.71 27.19 14.51
C LEU A 167 -12.11 26.03 13.59
N HIS A 168 -11.44 24.89 13.73
CA HIS A 168 -11.96 23.61 13.28
C HIS A 168 -12.71 22.91 14.43
N ILE A 169 -13.94 22.49 14.17
CA ILE A 169 -14.77 21.72 15.11
C ILE A 169 -14.95 20.32 14.55
N TYR A 170 -14.24 19.34 15.09
CA TYR A 170 -14.33 17.95 14.65
C TYR A 170 -15.44 17.21 15.41
N PHE A 171 -16.28 16.47 14.69
CA PHE A 171 -17.27 15.54 15.23
C PHE A 171 -16.93 14.12 14.76
N PRO A 172 -16.13 13.37 15.53
CA PRO A 172 -15.74 11.99 15.21
C PRO A 172 -16.93 11.03 15.20
N LEU A 173 -16.89 10.01 14.35
CA LEU A 173 -17.92 8.97 14.23
C LEU A 173 -17.31 7.61 14.58
N ALA A 174 -18.00 6.79 15.36
CA ALA A 174 -17.60 5.40 15.61
C ALA A 174 -17.68 4.52 14.34
N GLU A 175 -18.64 4.79 13.46
CA GLU A 175 -18.86 4.07 12.21
C GLU A 175 -18.68 4.98 10.99
N PRO A 176 -18.06 4.51 9.89
CA PRO A 176 -17.94 5.30 8.67
C PRO A 176 -19.30 5.62 8.02
N ALA A 177 -19.57 6.92 7.83
CA ALA A 177 -20.76 7.41 7.14
C ALA A 177 -20.45 7.81 5.69
N SER A 178 -21.47 7.85 4.84
CA SER A 178 -21.37 8.43 3.49
C SER A 178 -21.05 9.92 3.57
N SER A 179 -19.91 10.34 2.98
CA SER A 179 -19.44 11.73 3.00
C SER A 179 -20.45 12.71 2.42
N TRP A 180 -21.19 12.28 1.40
CA TRP A 180 -22.23 13.10 0.78
C TRP A 180 -23.51 13.13 1.64
N ALA A 181 -23.90 12.01 2.25
CA ALA A 181 -25.10 11.96 3.08
C ALA A 181 -24.94 12.81 4.35
N ILE A 182 -23.82 12.68 5.07
CA ILE A 182 -23.57 13.48 6.27
C ILE A 182 -23.43 14.97 5.94
N ALA A 183 -22.83 15.33 4.79
CA ALA A 183 -22.75 16.72 4.34
C ALA A 183 -24.13 17.31 4.02
N CYS A 184 -25.01 16.55 3.35
CA CYS A 184 -26.39 16.96 3.08
C CYS A 184 -27.20 17.12 4.37
N ALA A 185 -27.11 16.16 5.30
CA ALA A 185 -27.82 16.20 6.58
C ALA A 185 -27.33 17.36 7.47
N ALA A 186 -26.01 17.54 7.60
CA ALA A 186 -25.43 18.64 8.37
C ALA A 186 -25.79 20.01 7.76
N GLN A 187 -25.74 20.17 6.45
CA GLN A 187 -26.15 21.43 5.81
C GLN A 187 -27.64 21.71 6.03
N ALA A 188 -28.51 20.70 5.87
CA ALA A 188 -29.94 20.86 6.13
C ALA A 188 -30.22 21.23 7.60
N ALA A 189 -29.58 20.56 8.56
CA ALA A 189 -29.71 20.86 9.99
C ALA A 189 -29.28 22.30 10.33
N LEU A 190 -28.14 22.74 9.78
CA LEU A 190 -27.61 24.09 9.97
C LEU A 190 -28.49 25.16 9.32
N THR A 191 -28.89 24.98 8.05
CA THR A 191 -29.78 25.92 7.36
C THR A 191 -31.15 26.02 8.05
N ASN A 192 -31.72 24.90 8.51
CA ASN A 192 -32.97 24.90 9.28
C ASN A 192 -32.85 25.60 10.65
N ALA A 193 -31.63 25.71 11.19
CA ALA A 193 -31.32 26.46 12.41
C ALA A 193 -30.97 27.94 12.15
N GLY A 194 -31.08 28.42 10.90
CA GLY A 194 -30.69 29.78 10.52
C GLY A 194 -29.17 30.00 10.46
N VAL A 195 -28.37 28.93 10.39
CA VAL A 195 -26.94 29.01 10.16
C VAL A 195 -26.65 29.16 8.67
N ASP A 196 -25.88 30.19 8.35
CA ASP A 196 -25.40 30.52 7.02
C ASP A 196 -24.15 29.67 6.69
N VAL A 197 -24.36 28.61 5.91
CA VAL A 197 -23.32 27.66 5.51
C VAL A 197 -22.63 28.15 4.24
N THR A 198 -21.81 29.19 4.40
CA THR A 198 -21.05 29.86 3.34
C THR A 198 -19.57 30.06 3.70
N GLY A 199 -18.76 30.32 2.68
CA GLY A 199 -17.32 30.48 2.80
C GLY A 199 -16.95 31.67 3.70
N GLY A 200 -15.97 31.46 4.59
CA GLY A 200 -15.56 32.46 5.58
C GLY A 200 -16.58 32.73 6.71
N GLN A 201 -17.66 31.95 6.82
CA GLN A 201 -18.62 32.01 7.94
C GLN A 201 -18.80 30.65 8.62
N CYS A 202 -19.20 29.62 7.87
CA CYS A 202 -19.39 28.27 8.39
C CYS A 202 -19.25 27.26 7.24
N GLU A 203 -18.07 26.68 7.08
CA GLU A 203 -17.80 25.70 6.02
C GLU A 203 -17.89 24.26 6.54
N LEU A 204 -18.42 23.35 5.72
CA LEU A 204 -18.58 21.93 6.07
C LEU A 204 -17.55 21.07 5.36
N PHE A 205 -17.01 20.09 6.09
CA PHE A 205 -15.99 19.16 5.61
C PHE A 205 -16.35 17.74 6.10
N PRO A 206 -16.93 16.88 5.25
CA PRO A 206 -17.23 17.09 3.82
C PRO A 206 -18.32 18.13 3.57
N ASN A 207 -18.21 18.85 2.44
CA ASN A 207 -19.23 19.79 1.96
C ASN A 207 -20.26 19.11 1.07
N LYS A 208 -21.48 19.68 0.99
CA LYS A 208 -22.40 19.35 -0.10
C LYS A 208 -21.78 19.83 -1.41
N LYS A 209 -21.78 18.95 -2.41
CA LYS A 209 -21.13 19.16 -3.71
C LYS A 209 -22.04 18.71 -4.84
N ALA A 210 -21.77 19.21 -6.05
CA ALA A 210 -22.43 18.75 -7.27
C ALA A 210 -22.12 17.26 -7.57
N TYR A 211 -22.92 16.70 -8.48
CA TYR A 211 -22.62 15.42 -9.13
C TYR A 211 -21.23 15.50 -9.80
N ASP A 212 -20.44 14.43 -9.70
CA ASP A 212 -19.04 14.32 -10.15
C ASP A 212 -17.98 15.32 -9.62
N ALA A 213 -18.35 16.36 -8.88
CA ALA A 213 -17.39 17.24 -8.19
C ALA A 213 -16.56 16.49 -7.11
N GLU A 214 -15.41 17.04 -6.70
CA GLU A 214 -14.67 16.59 -5.51
C GLU A 214 -15.22 17.28 -4.24
N HIS A 215 -15.11 16.64 -3.08
CA HIS A 215 -15.31 17.37 -1.81
C HIS A 215 -14.16 18.36 -1.58
N ASN A 216 -14.44 19.46 -0.89
CA ASN A 216 -13.43 20.39 -0.40
C ASN A 216 -12.43 19.66 0.51
N GLY A 217 -11.18 20.11 0.48
CA GLY A 217 -10.13 19.56 1.33
C GLY A 217 -9.81 20.52 2.47
N HIS A 218 -9.52 19.99 3.65
CA HIS A 218 -9.22 20.77 4.86
C HIS A 218 -7.79 20.51 5.34
N ARG A 219 -7.24 21.46 6.11
CA ARG A 219 -5.98 21.31 6.86
C ARG A 219 -6.12 20.22 7.93
N LEU A 220 -5.11 19.36 8.10
CA LEU A 220 -5.07 18.44 9.25
C LEU A 220 -4.77 19.21 10.56
N PRO A 221 -5.31 18.81 11.73
CA PRO A 221 -5.14 19.55 12.97
C PRO A 221 -3.72 19.38 13.56
N LEU A 222 -3.35 20.22 14.53
CA LEU A 222 -2.10 20.11 15.31
C LEU A 222 -0.80 20.18 14.50
N GLN A 223 -0.88 20.83 13.33
CA GLN A 223 0.26 21.32 12.59
C GLN A 223 0.74 22.67 13.15
N SER A 224 1.74 23.29 12.53
CA SER A 224 2.29 24.58 12.97
C SER A 224 1.18 25.60 13.30
N ARG A 225 1.24 26.14 14.53
CA ARG A 225 0.31 27.11 15.12
C ARG A 225 -1.15 26.64 15.25
N SER A 226 -1.41 25.32 15.21
CA SER A 226 -2.70 24.71 15.52
C SER A 226 -2.66 23.99 16.87
N PHE A 227 -3.73 24.12 17.66
CA PHE A 227 -3.80 23.67 19.05
C PHE A 227 -5.19 23.14 19.37
N ILE A 228 -5.27 22.16 20.27
CA ILE A 228 -6.51 21.77 20.94
C ILE A 228 -6.93 22.92 21.86
N LEU A 229 -8.23 23.21 21.87
CA LEU A 229 -8.83 24.20 22.77
C LEU A 229 -9.73 23.51 23.81
N ASP A 230 -9.89 24.15 24.96
CA ASP A 230 -10.94 23.81 25.91
C ASP A 230 -12.30 24.46 25.54
N LYS A 231 -13.26 24.32 26.46
CA LYS A 231 -14.62 24.89 26.36
C LYS A 231 -14.65 26.43 26.35
N ASP A 232 -13.60 27.08 26.87
CA ASP A 232 -13.47 28.53 27.02
C ASP A 232 -12.58 29.10 25.88
N PHE A 233 -12.30 28.27 24.86
CA PHE A 233 -11.48 28.55 23.67
C PHE A 233 -10.00 28.80 23.96
N ALA A 234 -9.52 28.50 25.18
CA ALA A 234 -8.12 28.64 25.53
C ALA A 234 -7.28 27.46 24.98
N PRO A 235 -6.08 27.69 24.43
CA PRO A 235 -5.22 26.61 23.96
C PRO A 235 -4.69 25.73 25.09
N ILE A 236 -5.07 24.44 25.10
CA ILE A 236 -4.61 23.46 26.10
C ILE A 236 -3.43 22.60 25.65
N GLY A 237 -3.06 22.65 24.36
CA GLY A 237 -1.85 22.01 23.84
C GLY A 237 -1.95 21.53 22.41
N ASN A 238 -0.95 20.77 21.95
CA ASN A 238 -0.87 20.20 20.60
C ASN A 238 -0.48 18.71 20.60
N SER A 239 -0.77 18.00 21.69
CA SER A 239 -0.50 16.56 21.83
C SER A 239 -1.37 15.74 20.89
N LYS A 240 -0.72 15.01 19.97
CA LYS A 240 -1.38 14.10 19.02
C LYS A 240 -2.04 12.91 19.74
N THR A 241 -1.39 12.42 20.80
CA THR A 241 -1.93 11.38 21.70
C THR A 241 -3.23 11.85 22.37
N ALA A 242 -3.23 13.07 22.95
CA ALA A 242 -4.43 13.62 23.57
C ALA A 242 -5.56 13.79 22.56
N PHE A 243 -5.26 14.27 21.34
CA PHE A 243 -6.24 14.34 20.26
C PHE A 243 -6.81 12.98 19.89
N ALA A 244 -5.99 11.94 19.76
CA ALA A 244 -6.46 10.59 19.43
C ALA A 244 -7.35 9.99 20.53
N GLN A 245 -7.03 10.25 21.81
CA GLN A 245 -7.86 9.87 22.95
C GLN A 245 -9.20 10.61 22.96
N MET A 246 -9.18 11.94 22.75
CA MET A 246 -10.40 12.75 22.60
C MET A 246 -11.24 12.29 21.40
N TRP A 247 -10.60 11.88 20.30
CA TRP A 247 -11.27 11.37 19.11
C TRP A 247 -12.04 10.09 19.39
N GLN A 248 -11.38 9.10 20.00
CA GLN A 248 -12.04 7.85 20.37
C GLN A 248 -13.18 8.07 21.37
N SER A 249 -12.97 8.96 22.35
CA SER A 249 -14.00 9.31 23.32
C SER A 249 -15.21 9.98 22.65
N ALA A 250 -15.00 11.00 21.80
CA ALA A 250 -16.10 11.68 21.11
C ALA A 250 -16.84 10.74 20.13
N ALA A 251 -16.12 9.89 19.39
CA ALA A 251 -16.69 8.91 18.48
C ALA A 251 -17.65 7.94 19.18
N ASN A 252 -17.27 7.43 20.35
CA ASN A 252 -18.05 6.47 21.13
C ASN A 252 -19.31 7.07 21.79
N HIS A 253 -19.42 8.40 21.86
CA HIS A 253 -20.46 9.11 22.60
C HIS A 253 -21.39 9.97 21.72
N GLN A 254 -21.34 9.80 20.38
CA GLN A 254 -22.36 10.36 19.49
C GLN A 254 -23.72 9.70 19.73
N ALA A 255 -24.82 10.41 19.45
CA ALA A 255 -26.16 9.87 19.69
C ALA A 255 -26.58 8.85 18.62
N GLU A 256 -27.26 7.79 19.05
CA GLU A 256 -27.74 6.72 18.17
C GLU A 256 -28.67 7.20 17.04
N LYS A 257 -29.43 8.28 17.28
CA LYS A 257 -30.32 8.91 16.30
C LYS A 257 -29.60 9.33 15.00
N LEU A 258 -28.29 9.64 15.06
CA LEU A 258 -27.48 9.93 13.89
C LEU A 258 -27.51 8.78 12.86
N ARG A 259 -27.65 7.53 13.30
CA ARG A 259 -27.76 6.33 12.44
C ARG A 259 -29.06 6.27 11.64
N THR A 260 -30.09 7.03 12.02
CA THR A 260 -31.40 7.05 11.34
C THR A 260 -31.55 8.20 10.35
N GLU A 261 -30.86 9.32 10.55
CA GLU A 261 -30.95 10.51 9.69
C GLU A 261 -29.86 10.55 8.61
N VAL A 262 -28.72 9.92 8.87
CA VAL A 262 -27.69 9.61 7.87
C VAL A 262 -27.80 8.10 7.57
N ASP A 263 -27.62 7.67 6.31
CA ASP A 263 -27.67 6.25 5.87
C ASP A 263 -26.47 5.44 6.41
N VAL A 264 -26.36 5.35 7.74
CA VAL A 264 -25.41 4.55 8.50
C VAL A 264 -26.01 3.16 8.62
N LYS A 265 -25.85 2.35 7.57
CA LYS A 265 -26.32 0.98 7.59
C LYS A 265 -25.65 0.22 8.74
N PRO A 266 -26.42 -0.36 9.69
CA PRO A 266 -25.83 -1.09 10.80
C PRO A 266 -25.09 -2.30 10.27
N ALA A 267 -23.76 -2.25 10.32
CA ALA A 267 -22.96 -3.46 10.24
C ALA A 267 -23.08 -4.16 11.59
N GLN A 268 -23.89 -5.22 11.66
CA GLN A 268 -23.95 -6.08 12.84
C GLN A 268 -22.57 -6.70 13.11
N LEU A 269 -21.82 -6.13 14.04
CA LEU A 269 -20.77 -6.81 14.77
C LEU A 269 -21.05 -6.66 16.27
N GLY A 270 -21.39 -7.76 16.93
CA GLY A 270 -21.03 -7.91 18.33
C GLY A 270 -19.51 -7.89 18.42
N ALA A 271 -18.97 -7.13 19.38
CA ALA A 271 -17.53 -7.15 19.67
C ALA A 271 -17.10 -8.59 20.02
N PRO A 272 -16.01 -9.06 19.39
CA PRO A 272 -14.77 -9.12 20.17
C PRO A 272 -13.56 -8.54 19.41
N ALA A 273 -12.45 -8.40 20.14
CA ALA A 273 -11.22 -7.71 19.74
C ALA A 273 -10.78 -7.91 18.28
N ILE A 274 -10.67 -6.81 17.54
CA ILE A 274 -10.21 -6.79 16.15
C ILE A 274 -8.70 -6.97 16.10
N ALA A 275 -8.24 -8.11 15.59
CA ALA A 275 -6.92 -8.20 14.99
C ALA A 275 -6.92 -7.29 13.73
N HIS A 276 -6.02 -6.30 13.69
CA HIS A 276 -6.06 -5.16 12.75
C HIS A 276 -6.37 -5.55 11.30
N LEU A 277 -7.56 -5.21 10.82
CA LEU A 277 -7.88 -5.21 9.40
C LEU A 277 -7.13 -4.04 8.71
N PRO A 278 -6.72 -4.19 7.44
CA PRO A 278 -6.07 -3.11 6.72
C PRO A 278 -7.07 -1.97 6.42
N PRO A 279 -6.62 -0.71 6.29
CA PRO A 279 -7.45 0.45 5.95
C PRO A 279 -7.83 0.43 4.45
N ILE A 280 -8.54 -0.62 4.05
CA ILE A 280 -9.00 -0.89 2.68
C ILE A 280 -10.50 -1.19 2.78
N ALA A 281 -11.30 -0.49 1.99
CA ALA A 281 -12.74 -0.68 1.93
C ALA A 281 -13.21 -0.88 0.48
N TRP A 282 -14.30 -1.61 0.32
CA TRP A 282 -15.07 -1.61 -0.91
C TRP A 282 -16.04 -0.42 -0.84
N THR A 283 -16.01 0.48 -1.81
CA THR A 283 -16.78 1.76 -1.76
C THR A 283 -17.59 2.04 -3.03
N GLY A 284 -17.74 1.03 -3.88
CA GLY A 284 -18.47 1.14 -5.14
C GLY A 284 -18.37 -0.12 -5.99
N LEU A 285 -19.38 -0.33 -6.82
CA LEU A 285 -19.38 -1.37 -7.84
C LEU A 285 -18.18 -1.22 -8.79
N GLY A 286 -17.70 -2.34 -9.32
CA GLY A 286 -16.55 -2.38 -10.26
C GLY A 286 -15.16 -2.18 -9.63
N GLN A 287 -15.07 -1.97 -8.31
CA GLN A 287 -13.78 -1.72 -7.63
C GLN A 287 -12.93 -2.97 -7.37
N SER A 288 -13.42 -4.18 -7.66
CA SER A 288 -12.83 -5.46 -7.24
C SER A 288 -11.34 -5.59 -7.57
N ASN A 289 -10.93 -5.21 -8.78
CA ASN A 289 -9.51 -5.22 -9.19
C ASN A 289 -8.65 -4.16 -8.47
N SER A 290 -9.25 -3.05 -8.04
CA SER A 290 -8.56 -2.01 -7.27
C SER A 290 -8.37 -2.44 -5.82
N VAL A 291 -9.38 -3.08 -5.22
CA VAL A 291 -9.30 -3.61 -3.84
C VAL A 291 -8.29 -4.76 -3.76
N MET A 292 -8.34 -5.73 -4.67
CA MET A 292 -7.35 -6.82 -4.71
C MET A 292 -5.91 -6.32 -4.91
N ARG A 293 -5.71 -5.25 -5.72
CA ARG A 293 -4.40 -4.60 -5.86
C ARG A 293 -3.92 -3.94 -4.57
N GLN A 294 -4.81 -3.27 -3.83
CA GLN A 294 -4.47 -2.69 -2.53
C GLN A 294 -4.12 -3.78 -1.52
N LEU A 295 -4.88 -4.88 -1.50
CA LEU A 295 -4.65 -6.02 -0.63
C LEU A 295 -3.31 -6.71 -0.88
N VAL A 296 -2.92 -7.03 -2.12
CA VAL A 296 -1.58 -7.63 -2.37
C VAL A 296 -0.44 -6.71 -1.97
N ASN A 297 -0.59 -5.40 -2.19
CA ASN A 297 0.42 -4.42 -1.80
C ASN A 297 0.52 -4.33 -0.27
N TYR A 298 -0.60 -4.21 0.44
CA TYR A 298 -0.62 -4.08 1.89
C TYR A 298 -0.16 -5.35 2.58
N GLY A 299 -0.60 -6.52 2.10
CA GLY A 299 -0.23 -7.81 2.66
C GLY A 299 1.27 -8.08 2.61
N ASP A 300 1.93 -7.75 1.50
CA ASP A 300 3.39 -7.78 1.39
C ASP A 300 4.04 -6.69 2.25
N GLN A 301 3.67 -5.42 2.08
CA GLN A 301 4.39 -4.29 2.70
C GLN A 301 4.25 -4.23 4.23
N TYR A 302 3.03 -4.38 4.76
CA TYR A 302 2.71 -4.10 6.16
C TYR A 302 2.29 -5.37 6.93
N ALA A 303 1.52 -6.29 6.34
CA ALA A 303 1.16 -7.55 7.00
C ALA A 303 2.26 -8.65 6.93
N GLY A 304 3.43 -8.32 6.38
CA GLY A 304 4.61 -9.18 6.37
C GLY A 304 4.53 -10.44 5.50
N LYS A 305 3.49 -10.62 4.68
CA LYS A 305 3.26 -11.84 3.89
C LYS A 305 4.22 -11.88 2.69
N LYS A 306 5.29 -12.67 2.79
CA LYS A 306 6.39 -12.69 1.78
C LYS A 306 6.29 -13.81 0.74
N THR A 307 5.41 -14.78 0.93
CA THR A 307 5.18 -15.85 -0.06
C THR A 307 3.84 -15.68 -0.77
N VAL A 308 3.69 -16.30 -1.95
CA VAL A 308 2.42 -16.31 -2.70
C VAL A 308 1.31 -16.95 -1.87
N GLU A 309 1.61 -18.03 -1.17
CA GLU A 309 0.67 -18.81 -0.36
C GLU A 309 0.18 -17.99 0.85
N ASP A 310 1.09 -17.49 1.71
CA ASP A 310 0.71 -16.71 2.90
C ASP A 310 -0.09 -15.45 2.54
N LEU A 311 0.28 -14.81 1.42
CA LEU A 311 -0.43 -13.63 0.93
C LEU A 311 -1.80 -13.98 0.36
N ALA A 312 -1.94 -15.13 -0.31
CA ALA A 312 -3.22 -15.58 -0.84
C ALA A 312 -4.19 -15.95 0.29
N GLU A 313 -3.73 -16.69 1.29
CA GLU A 313 -4.54 -17.08 2.45
C GLU A 313 -4.97 -15.86 3.27
N TRP A 314 -4.05 -14.94 3.57
CA TRP A 314 -4.38 -13.68 4.23
C TRP A 314 -5.41 -12.86 3.45
N ILE A 315 -5.32 -12.81 2.11
CA ILE A 315 -6.34 -12.13 1.28
C ILE A 315 -7.70 -12.84 1.36
N LEU A 316 -7.76 -14.18 1.39
CA LEU A 316 -9.00 -14.92 1.54
C LEU A 316 -9.66 -14.68 2.91
N GLU A 317 -8.85 -14.55 3.96
CA GLU A 317 -9.31 -14.28 5.32
C GLU A 317 -9.79 -12.82 5.48
N VAL A 318 -9.06 -11.86 4.91
CA VAL A 318 -9.26 -10.43 5.14
C VAL A 318 -10.25 -9.79 4.15
N ALA A 319 -10.21 -10.13 2.86
CA ALA A 319 -11.04 -9.47 1.84
C ALA A 319 -12.56 -9.50 2.14
N PRO A 320 -13.14 -10.58 2.70
CA PRO A 320 -14.56 -10.63 3.09
C PRO A 320 -14.89 -9.81 4.35
N LYS A 321 -13.90 -9.58 5.23
CA LYS A 321 -14.05 -8.81 6.49
C LYS A 321 -13.97 -7.30 6.26
N LEU A 322 -13.54 -6.85 5.08
CA LEU A 322 -13.38 -5.43 4.78
C LEU A 322 -14.72 -4.69 4.73
N PRO A 323 -14.78 -3.41 5.20
CA PRO A 323 -15.97 -2.58 5.08
C PRO A 323 -16.51 -2.52 3.64
N GLY A 324 -17.83 -2.60 3.51
CA GLY A 324 -18.55 -2.54 2.25
C GLY A 324 -18.44 -3.79 1.35
N PHE A 325 -17.73 -4.86 1.75
CA PHE A 325 -17.60 -6.08 0.93
C PHE A 325 -18.95 -6.62 0.49
N GLU A 326 -19.89 -6.83 1.42
CA GLU A 326 -21.21 -7.37 1.09
C GLU A 326 -22.06 -6.43 0.22
N GLN A 327 -21.82 -5.11 0.29
CA GLN A 327 -22.58 -4.08 -0.41
C GLN A 327 -22.08 -3.83 -1.83
N PHE A 328 -20.76 -3.88 -2.06
CA PHE A 328 -20.12 -3.41 -3.29
C PHE A 328 -19.31 -4.46 -4.05
N ALA A 329 -18.93 -5.59 -3.43
CA ALA A 329 -18.34 -6.70 -4.17
C ALA A 329 -19.42 -7.36 -5.03
N SER A 330 -19.17 -7.52 -6.33
CA SER A 330 -20.11 -8.19 -7.22
C SER A 330 -20.28 -9.68 -6.85
N LYS A 331 -21.39 -10.30 -7.26
CA LYS A 331 -21.64 -11.74 -7.04
C LYS A 331 -20.49 -12.61 -7.59
N GLU A 332 -19.92 -12.21 -8.72
CA GLU A 332 -18.75 -12.83 -9.35
C GLU A 332 -17.50 -12.64 -8.49
N SER A 333 -17.29 -11.44 -7.92
CA SER A 333 -16.14 -11.13 -7.06
C SER A 333 -16.17 -11.97 -5.76
N LYS A 334 -17.34 -12.09 -5.14
CA LYS A 334 -17.57 -12.95 -3.96
C LYS A 334 -17.33 -14.43 -4.28
N ASN A 335 -17.79 -14.89 -5.45
CA ASN A 335 -17.56 -16.26 -5.92
C ASN A 335 -16.09 -16.53 -6.31
N ASP A 336 -15.39 -15.58 -6.92
CA ASP A 336 -14.00 -15.74 -7.36
C ASP A 336 -13.03 -15.83 -6.19
N LEU A 337 -13.27 -15.10 -5.10
CA LEU A 337 -12.60 -15.31 -3.82
C LEU A 337 -12.82 -16.75 -3.32
N ARG A 338 -14.07 -17.21 -3.26
CA ARG A 338 -14.41 -18.54 -2.70
C ARG A 338 -14.01 -19.74 -3.56
N ARG A 339 -13.92 -19.60 -4.89
CA ARG A 339 -13.84 -20.76 -5.82
C ARG A 339 -12.68 -20.77 -6.81
N ARG A 340 -12.08 -19.63 -7.17
CA ARG A 340 -11.25 -19.53 -8.40
C ARG A 340 -9.78 -19.19 -8.18
N GLY A 341 -9.24 -19.50 -6.99
CA GLY A 341 -7.84 -19.20 -6.62
C GLY A 341 -7.48 -17.74 -6.92
N TRP A 342 -8.43 -16.82 -6.79
CA TRP A 342 -8.28 -15.46 -7.32
C TRP A 342 -7.27 -14.66 -6.49
N ALA A 343 -7.32 -14.80 -5.16
CA ALA A 343 -6.29 -14.35 -4.24
C ALA A 343 -4.90 -14.87 -4.63
N TYR A 344 -4.77 -16.18 -4.89
CA TYR A 344 -3.52 -16.82 -5.34
C TYR A 344 -2.99 -16.23 -6.66
N ARG A 345 -3.86 -16.06 -7.67
CA ARG A 345 -3.49 -15.43 -8.95
C ARG A 345 -3.03 -13.98 -8.77
N TRP A 346 -3.66 -13.23 -7.86
CA TRP A 346 -3.25 -11.87 -7.50
C TRP A 346 -1.90 -11.84 -6.80
N ALA A 347 -1.68 -12.64 -5.74
CA ALA A 347 -0.42 -12.76 -5.03
C ALA A 347 0.74 -13.18 -5.96
N LYS A 348 0.52 -14.19 -6.80
CA LYS A 348 1.50 -14.66 -7.81
C LYS A 348 1.85 -13.59 -8.84
N SER A 349 0.86 -12.82 -9.28
CA SER A 349 1.06 -11.69 -10.20
C SER A 349 1.83 -10.54 -9.54
N HIS A 350 1.55 -10.25 -8.26
CA HIS A 350 2.23 -9.24 -7.46
C HIS A 350 3.72 -9.52 -7.34
N PHE A 351 4.12 -10.67 -6.77
CA PHE A 351 5.53 -10.99 -6.60
C PHE A 351 6.28 -11.06 -7.92
N ARG A 352 5.69 -11.67 -8.97
CA ARG A 352 6.30 -11.68 -10.31
C ARG A 352 6.57 -10.27 -10.84
N LYS A 353 5.64 -9.32 -10.66
CA LYS A 353 5.83 -7.92 -11.05
C LYS A 353 6.83 -7.18 -10.18
N LYS A 354 6.87 -7.45 -8.87
CA LYS A 354 7.83 -6.87 -7.91
C LYS A 354 9.26 -7.14 -8.35
N TRP A 355 9.60 -8.39 -8.67
CA TRP A 355 10.92 -8.76 -9.18
C TRP A 355 11.27 -8.05 -10.50
N GLN A 356 10.34 -8.04 -11.46
CA GLN A 356 10.51 -7.35 -12.76
C GLN A 356 10.73 -5.84 -12.60
N TYR A 357 10.04 -5.20 -11.66
CA TYR A 357 10.12 -3.76 -11.41
C TYR A 357 11.46 -3.36 -10.77
N ILE A 358 11.90 -4.09 -9.72
CA ILE A 358 13.19 -3.87 -9.07
C ILE A 358 14.33 -4.04 -10.10
N ALA A 359 14.28 -5.10 -10.91
CA ALA A 359 15.26 -5.33 -11.96
C ALA A 359 15.28 -4.21 -13.02
N LYS A 360 14.13 -3.60 -13.35
CA LYS A 360 14.04 -2.54 -14.36
C LYS A 360 14.58 -1.18 -13.89
N ILE A 361 14.59 -0.92 -12.58
CA ILE A 361 15.02 0.36 -11.99
C ILE A 361 16.49 0.34 -11.56
N SER A 362 17.07 -0.85 -11.40
CA SER A 362 18.48 -0.97 -11.03
C SER A 362 19.42 -0.47 -12.15
N PRO A 363 20.54 0.21 -11.81
CA PRO A 363 21.58 0.57 -12.76
C PRO A 363 22.16 -0.63 -13.54
N ASP A 364 22.29 -1.79 -12.89
CA ASP A 364 22.62 -3.06 -13.56
C ASP A 364 21.44 -4.04 -13.44
N HIS A 365 20.68 -4.14 -14.53
CA HIS A 365 19.57 -5.08 -14.69
C HIS A 365 20.01 -6.54 -14.50
N ASN A 366 21.13 -6.93 -15.09
CA ASN A 366 21.57 -8.33 -15.17
C ASN A 366 22.12 -8.83 -13.84
N GLN A 367 22.94 -8.03 -13.17
CA GLN A 367 23.44 -8.32 -11.82
C GLN A 367 22.28 -8.42 -10.82
N THR A 368 21.29 -7.51 -10.93
CA THR A 368 20.11 -7.51 -10.06
C THR A 368 19.23 -8.75 -10.27
N VAL A 369 18.99 -9.16 -11.51
CA VAL A 369 18.26 -10.40 -11.83
C VAL A 369 19.01 -11.64 -11.30
N ALA A 370 20.34 -11.65 -11.39
CA ALA A 370 21.17 -12.73 -10.88
C ALA A 370 21.11 -12.84 -9.35
N GLU A 371 21.33 -11.75 -8.62
CA GLU A 371 21.32 -11.77 -7.15
C GLU A 371 19.93 -12.11 -6.58
N GLN A 372 18.86 -11.58 -7.17
CA GLN A 372 17.49 -12.00 -6.81
C GLN A 372 17.22 -13.48 -7.09
N ALA A 373 17.79 -14.04 -8.17
CA ALA A 373 17.66 -15.46 -8.46
C ALA A 373 18.44 -16.32 -7.46
N LYS A 374 19.65 -15.90 -7.08
CA LYS A 374 20.45 -16.50 -6.01
C LYS A 374 19.69 -16.51 -4.69
N GLN A 375 19.12 -15.39 -4.25
CA GLN A 375 18.29 -15.32 -3.03
C GLN A 375 17.12 -16.34 -3.05
N ARG A 376 16.38 -16.44 -4.16
CA ARG A 376 15.30 -17.43 -4.29
C ARG A 376 15.81 -18.87 -4.26
N ILE A 377 16.97 -19.15 -4.87
CA ILE A 377 17.62 -20.46 -4.80
C ILE A 377 17.99 -20.82 -3.35
N VAL A 378 18.59 -19.90 -2.59
CA VAL A 378 18.97 -20.11 -1.18
C VAL A 378 17.74 -20.53 -0.36
N VAL A 379 16.64 -19.77 -0.43
CA VAL A 379 15.41 -20.08 0.32
C VAL A 379 14.78 -21.40 -0.15
N ALA A 380 14.82 -21.70 -1.45
CA ALA A 380 14.28 -22.94 -1.97
C ALA A 380 15.09 -24.18 -1.55
N ILE A 381 16.42 -24.08 -1.47
CA ILE A 381 17.28 -25.14 -0.91
C ILE A 381 17.00 -25.34 0.57
N GLY A 382 16.90 -24.27 1.36
CA GLY A 382 16.55 -24.36 2.79
C GLY A 382 15.16 -24.96 3.09
N LYS A 383 14.27 -25.02 2.09
CA LYS A 383 12.94 -25.67 2.20
C LYS A 383 12.91 -27.12 1.68
N LEU A 384 14.03 -27.66 1.17
CA LEU A 384 14.08 -29.02 0.62
C LEU A 384 14.40 -30.11 1.66
N GLY A 385 14.89 -29.73 2.84
CA GLY A 385 15.25 -30.67 3.91
C GLY A 385 16.58 -31.40 3.66
N GLU A 386 16.97 -32.22 4.62
CA GLU A 386 18.28 -32.90 4.63
C GLU A 386 18.32 -34.11 3.68
N GLY A 387 19.54 -34.61 3.39
CA GLY A 387 19.75 -35.94 2.79
C GLY A 387 19.57 -36.08 1.26
N LEU A 388 19.16 -35.04 0.52
CA LEU A 388 18.86 -35.15 -0.91
C LEU A 388 20.11 -35.28 -1.82
N ARG A 389 20.60 -36.52 -2.00
CA ARG A 389 21.55 -36.89 -3.07
C ARG A 389 20.86 -36.99 -4.43
N LEU A 390 20.55 -35.83 -5.02
CA LEU A 390 19.89 -35.74 -6.34
C LEU A 390 20.84 -35.26 -7.44
N GLU A 391 20.61 -35.76 -8.66
CA GLU A 391 21.20 -35.20 -9.88
C GLU A 391 20.89 -33.70 -10.01
N ARG A 392 21.87 -32.90 -10.45
CA ARG A 392 21.76 -31.45 -10.67
C ARG A 392 20.47 -31.02 -11.38
N LYS A 393 20.02 -31.78 -12.38
CA LYS A 393 18.81 -31.47 -13.17
C LYS A 393 17.52 -31.74 -12.39
N LYS A 394 17.46 -32.83 -11.60
CA LYS A 394 16.32 -33.17 -10.73
C LYS A 394 16.18 -32.12 -9.62
N LEU A 395 17.31 -31.79 -8.96
CA LEU A 395 17.36 -30.74 -7.95
C LEU A 395 16.93 -29.36 -8.49
N TRP A 396 17.40 -28.97 -9.69
CA TRP A 396 16.95 -27.73 -10.33
C TRP A 396 15.42 -27.68 -10.53
N LEU A 397 14.79 -28.79 -10.94
CA LEU A 397 13.34 -28.86 -11.12
C LEU A 397 12.59 -28.67 -9.80
N MET A 398 13.07 -29.27 -8.70
CA MET A 398 12.48 -29.09 -7.37
C MET A 398 12.65 -27.65 -6.86
N VAL A 399 13.84 -27.06 -7.01
CA VAL A 399 14.10 -25.65 -6.69
C VAL A 399 13.20 -24.73 -7.51
N CYS A 400 12.98 -25.02 -8.80
CA CYS A 400 12.06 -24.27 -9.63
C CYS A 400 10.62 -24.35 -9.12
N GLU A 401 10.16 -25.52 -8.67
CA GLU A 401 8.80 -25.67 -8.19
C GLU A 401 8.57 -24.91 -6.88
N ILE A 402 9.49 -25.03 -5.92
CA ILE A 402 9.45 -24.24 -4.67
C ILE A 402 9.50 -22.74 -4.98
N CYS A 403 10.34 -22.30 -5.93
CA CYS A 403 10.39 -20.88 -6.31
C CYS A 403 9.12 -20.39 -7.03
N ARG A 404 8.46 -21.23 -7.84
CA ARG A 404 7.16 -20.91 -8.49
C ARG A 404 6.02 -20.82 -7.49
N ARG A 405 6.07 -21.66 -6.44
CA ARG A 405 5.17 -21.65 -5.29
C ARG A 405 5.40 -20.34 -4.52
N LEU A 406 6.49 -20.27 -3.77
CA LEU A 406 6.78 -19.16 -2.85
C LEU A 406 6.84 -17.77 -3.51
N PHE A 407 7.40 -17.63 -4.72
CA PHE A 407 7.73 -16.33 -5.31
C PHE A 407 7.07 -16.04 -6.66
N GLY A 408 6.29 -16.98 -7.20
CA GLY A 408 5.66 -16.86 -8.51
C GLY A 408 6.61 -16.92 -9.72
N ILE A 409 7.91 -17.16 -9.51
CA ILE A 409 8.95 -17.16 -10.56
C ILE A 409 10.10 -18.12 -10.25
N ALA A 410 10.52 -18.92 -11.24
CA ALA A 410 11.64 -19.86 -11.12
C ALA A 410 12.98 -19.27 -11.64
N PRO A 411 14.13 -19.76 -11.15
CA PRO A 411 15.44 -19.47 -11.75
C PRO A 411 15.64 -20.22 -13.09
N ASN A 412 16.29 -19.57 -14.04
CA ASN A 412 16.80 -20.20 -15.26
C ASN A 412 17.85 -21.27 -14.89
N TYR A 413 17.87 -22.41 -15.59
CA TYR A 413 18.89 -23.46 -15.44
C TYR A 413 20.32 -22.91 -15.53
N ASN A 414 20.59 -21.96 -16.42
CA ASN A 414 21.92 -21.33 -16.54
C ASN A 414 22.28 -20.50 -15.29
N THR A 415 21.31 -19.80 -14.70
CA THR A 415 21.50 -19.06 -13.45
C THR A 415 21.71 -20.02 -12.27
N PHE A 416 20.92 -21.09 -12.19
CA PHE A 416 21.11 -22.15 -11.20
C PHE A 416 22.48 -22.82 -11.33
N ARG A 417 22.93 -23.12 -12.56
CA ARG A 417 24.27 -23.67 -12.84
C ARG A 417 25.39 -22.72 -12.44
N LYS A 418 25.24 -21.39 -12.64
CA LYS A 418 26.21 -20.38 -12.18
C LYS A 418 26.36 -20.34 -10.65
N HIS A 419 25.30 -20.68 -9.91
CA HIS A 419 25.32 -20.75 -8.44
C HIS A 419 25.46 -22.19 -7.91
N TRP A 420 25.94 -23.14 -8.72
CA TRP A 420 26.01 -24.56 -8.34
C TRP A 420 26.89 -24.82 -7.12
N GLU A 421 28.01 -24.12 -6.97
CA GLU A 421 28.90 -24.28 -5.81
C GLU A 421 28.23 -23.84 -4.51
N LEU A 422 27.53 -22.71 -4.53
CA LEU A 422 26.71 -22.24 -3.41
C LEU A 422 25.59 -23.25 -3.08
N VAL A 423 24.94 -23.82 -4.09
CA VAL A 423 23.92 -24.87 -3.90
C VAL A 423 24.52 -26.11 -3.22
N CYS A 424 25.71 -26.56 -3.66
CA CYS A 424 26.43 -27.66 -3.00
C CYS A 424 26.82 -27.33 -1.55
N GLN A 425 27.28 -26.10 -1.28
CA GLN A 425 27.63 -25.66 0.08
C GLN A 425 26.40 -25.65 0.99
N LEU A 426 25.27 -25.11 0.51
CA LEU A 426 24.01 -25.08 1.26
C LEU A 426 23.50 -26.49 1.55
N ILE A 427 23.54 -27.41 0.57
CA ILE A 427 23.09 -28.80 0.76
C ILE A 427 23.95 -29.55 1.78
N LYS A 428 25.27 -29.29 1.82
CA LYS A 428 26.15 -29.81 2.87
C LYS A 428 25.84 -29.20 4.23
N ALA A 429 25.64 -27.88 4.28
CA ALA A 429 25.28 -27.18 5.52
C ALA A 429 23.92 -27.63 6.09
N THR A 430 22.98 -28.03 5.24
CA THR A 430 21.70 -28.69 5.62
C THR A 430 21.82 -30.22 5.67
N GLY A 431 23.00 -30.77 5.97
CA GLY A 431 23.21 -32.22 5.90
C GLY A 431 24.47 -32.76 6.57
N ASP A 432 25.17 -31.98 7.40
CA ASP A 432 26.40 -32.40 8.08
C ASP A 432 26.26 -32.43 9.61
N LEU A 433 25.83 -33.59 10.10
CA LEU A 433 26.69 -34.37 11.00
C LEU A 433 26.89 -35.78 10.42
N THR A 434 27.69 -35.92 9.35
CA THR A 434 28.88 -36.82 9.30
C THR A 434 29.40 -37.02 7.87
N PRO A 435 30.73 -36.99 7.65
CA PRO A 435 31.33 -37.16 6.34
C PRO A 435 31.59 -38.64 5.99
N SER A 436 31.32 -39.02 4.74
CA SER A 436 32.03 -40.14 4.10
C SER A 436 32.19 -39.88 2.60
N ILE A 437 33.40 -39.47 2.22
CA ILE A 437 33.87 -39.42 0.83
C ILE A 437 34.41 -40.81 0.49
N LYS A 438 34.01 -41.37 -0.66
CA LYS A 438 34.82 -42.37 -1.37
C LYS A 438 35.44 -41.70 -2.60
N PRO A 439 36.73 -41.91 -2.88
CA PRO A 439 37.40 -41.27 -4.00
C PRO A 439 37.02 -41.96 -5.32
N ILE A 440 37.07 -41.20 -6.42
CA ILE A 440 37.19 -41.73 -7.77
C ILE A 440 38.56 -41.32 -8.27
N GLU A 441 39.36 -42.30 -8.70
CA GLU A 441 40.74 -42.06 -9.11
C GLU A 441 40.82 -41.44 -10.51
N ARG A 442 41.46 -40.26 -10.54
CA ARG A 442 42.38 -39.72 -11.55
C ARG A 442 42.36 -40.27 -12.98
N THR A 443 42.43 -39.33 -13.93
CA THR A 443 43.62 -39.14 -14.80
C THR A 443 43.64 -37.73 -15.37
N GLY A 444 44.83 -37.12 -15.51
CA GLY A 444 45.00 -35.76 -16.07
C GLY A 444 45.75 -34.81 -15.13
N SER A 445 47.08 -34.72 -15.30
CA SER A 445 47.95 -33.79 -14.58
C SER A 445 47.79 -32.35 -15.06
N PHE A 446 47.78 -31.37 -14.14
CA PHE A 446 48.70 -30.23 -14.17
C PHE A 446 48.73 -29.52 -12.81
N SER A 447 49.91 -29.05 -12.40
CA SER A 447 50.12 -28.38 -11.10
C SER A 447 50.09 -26.85 -11.23
N SER A 448 49.47 -26.17 -10.28
CA SER A 448 49.79 -24.80 -9.85
C SER A 448 49.03 -24.47 -8.56
N GLU A 449 49.75 -23.96 -7.56
CA GLU A 449 49.20 -23.60 -6.25
C GLU A 449 48.42 -22.28 -6.32
N LEU A 450 47.24 -22.22 -5.66
CA LEU A 450 46.59 -20.98 -5.23
C LEU A 450 45.81 -21.22 -3.92
N PRO A 451 45.55 -20.16 -3.12
CA PRO A 451 45.53 -20.28 -1.66
C PRO A 451 44.21 -20.75 -1.03
N ILE A 452 44.34 -21.22 0.21
CA ILE A 452 43.26 -21.64 1.11
C ILE A 452 42.28 -20.49 1.37
N PRO A 453 40.98 -20.61 1.03
CA PRO A 453 39.96 -19.65 1.45
C PRO A 453 39.59 -19.86 2.92
N GLN A 454 39.58 -18.78 3.69
CA GLN A 454 39.13 -18.77 5.08
C GLN A 454 37.65 -19.19 5.19
N LYS A 455 37.28 -19.87 6.29
CA LYS A 455 35.91 -20.32 6.57
C LYS A 455 34.94 -19.13 6.56
N SER A 456 33.89 -19.23 5.75
CA SER A 456 32.95 -18.14 5.48
C SER A 456 31.83 -18.03 6.51
N GLU A 457 32.08 -17.28 7.58
CA GLU A 457 31.10 -16.90 8.61
C GLU A 457 29.82 -16.29 8.00
N ALA A 458 29.96 -15.55 6.89
CA ALA A 458 28.85 -14.98 6.10
C ALA A 458 27.87 -16.03 5.51
N VAL A 459 28.31 -17.26 5.25
CA VAL A 459 27.42 -18.33 4.74
C VAL A 459 26.55 -18.90 5.88
N LEU A 460 27.08 -18.92 7.11
CA LEU A 460 26.32 -19.31 8.30
C LEU A 460 25.21 -18.30 8.62
N GLU A 461 25.51 -16.99 8.56
CA GLU A 461 24.53 -15.92 8.77
C GLU A 461 23.37 -15.97 7.76
N LEU A 462 23.67 -16.17 6.47
CA LEU A 462 22.66 -16.37 5.42
C LEU A 462 21.76 -17.59 5.67
N GLY A 463 22.31 -18.66 6.26
CA GLY A 463 21.54 -19.84 6.68
C GLY A 463 20.58 -19.53 7.85
N LYS A 464 21.05 -18.80 8.86
CA LYS A 464 20.24 -18.39 10.03
C LYS A 464 19.08 -17.46 9.64
N GLU A 465 19.33 -16.46 8.80
CA GLU A 465 18.30 -15.57 8.24
C GLU A 465 17.22 -16.35 7.47
N ALA A 466 17.62 -17.30 6.60
CA ALA A 466 16.69 -18.16 5.87
C ALA A 466 15.86 -19.06 6.80
N HIS A 467 16.45 -19.55 7.89
CA HIS A 467 15.73 -20.35 8.89
C HIS A 467 14.73 -19.50 9.69
N LYS A 468 15.07 -18.25 10.01
CA LYS A 468 14.21 -17.28 10.72
C LYS A 468 12.98 -16.87 9.90
N LEU A 469 13.15 -16.76 8.57
CA LEU A 469 12.05 -16.60 7.61
C LEU A 469 11.18 -17.87 7.46
N ALA A 470 11.66 -19.04 7.89
CA ALA A 470 10.96 -20.31 7.75
C ALA A 470 10.08 -20.69 8.96
N THR A 471 10.28 -20.09 10.13
CA THR A 471 9.67 -20.48 11.42
C THR A 471 8.52 -19.58 11.90
N GLY A 472 7.96 -18.74 11.02
CA GLY A 472 6.81 -17.89 11.33
C GLY A 472 5.49 -18.65 11.46
N ARG A 473 5.31 -19.42 12.55
CA ARG A 473 4.12 -20.24 12.89
C ARG A 473 3.56 -21.09 11.74
N CYS A 474 4.17 -22.26 11.53
CA CYS A 474 3.46 -23.41 10.94
C CYS A 474 3.38 -24.54 11.96
N ASP A 475 2.21 -25.17 12.04
CA ASP A 475 1.89 -26.25 12.97
C ASP A 475 2.66 -27.53 12.56
N PRO A 476 3.48 -28.16 13.43
CA PRO A 476 4.32 -29.30 13.05
C PRO A 476 3.52 -30.53 12.58
N ALA A 477 2.24 -30.63 12.94
CA ALA A 477 1.36 -31.75 12.56
C ALA A 477 1.07 -31.88 11.04
N LEU A 478 1.46 -30.89 10.23
CA LEU A 478 1.25 -30.88 8.77
C LEU A 478 2.43 -31.43 7.94
N GLN A 479 3.64 -31.56 8.50
CA GLN A 479 4.84 -31.90 7.71
C GLN A 479 4.87 -33.37 7.24
N ASP A 480 4.34 -34.30 8.03
CA ASP A 480 4.49 -35.74 7.81
C ASP A 480 3.49 -36.32 6.77
N LYS A 481 2.29 -35.72 6.69
CA LYS A 481 1.22 -36.16 5.79
C LYS A 481 1.44 -35.81 4.32
N ASP A 482 2.23 -34.79 4.01
CA ASP A 482 2.48 -34.35 2.63
C ASP A 482 3.72 -35.00 1.99
N LEU A 483 4.75 -35.34 2.76
CA LEU A 483 5.90 -36.11 2.25
C LEU A 483 5.47 -37.53 1.84
N SER A 484 4.65 -38.19 2.67
CA SER A 484 4.07 -39.50 2.41
C SER A 484 3.22 -39.56 1.12
N ARG A 485 2.66 -38.42 0.68
CA ARG A 485 1.86 -38.29 -0.56
C ARG A 485 2.69 -38.12 -1.83
N LEU A 486 3.98 -37.81 -1.72
CA LEU A 486 4.87 -37.58 -2.86
C LEU A 486 5.51 -38.87 -3.41
N HIS A 487 5.64 -39.92 -2.59
CA HIS A 487 6.26 -41.19 -3.01
C HIS A 487 5.53 -41.87 -4.19
N PRO A 488 4.19 -42.02 -4.20
CA PRO A 488 3.47 -42.70 -5.28
C PRO A 488 3.48 -41.91 -6.61
N LEU A 489 3.70 -40.59 -6.56
CA LEU A 489 3.82 -39.74 -7.75
C LEU A 489 5.20 -39.85 -8.41
N LEU A 490 6.24 -40.25 -7.66
CA LEU A 490 7.56 -40.55 -8.22
C LEU A 490 7.58 -41.88 -8.99
N GLU A 491 6.99 -42.93 -8.43
CA GLU A 491 6.93 -44.26 -9.07
C GLU A 491 6.13 -44.22 -10.38
N ARG A 492 5.04 -43.45 -10.41
CA ARG A 492 4.20 -43.27 -11.61
C ARG A 492 4.90 -42.55 -12.77
N ALA A 493 6.08 -41.97 -12.53
CA ALA A 493 6.91 -41.35 -13.57
C ALA A 493 7.98 -42.31 -14.16
N ILE A 494 8.03 -43.56 -13.69
CA ILE A 494 9.06 -44.56 -14.07
C ILE A 494 8.45 -45.77 -14.83
N ALA A 495 7.15 -46.01 -14.71
CA ALA A 495 6.48 -47.08 -15.48
C ALA A 495 6.43 -46.75 -17.00
N PRO A 496 6.70 -47.72 -17.89
CA PRO A 496 6.47 -47.55 -19.32
C PRO A 496 4.97 -47.33 -19.60
N PRO A 497 4.61 -46.52 -20.61
CA PRO A 497 3.22 -46.17 -20.85
C PRO A 497 2.41 -47.39 -21.33
N PRO A 498 1.23 -47.67 -20.73
CA PRO A 498 0.30 -48.62 -21.31
C PRO A 498 -0.23 -48.10 -22.65
N GLU A 499 -0.49 -48.99 -23.60
CA GLU A 499 -0.98 -48.62 -24.93
C GLU A 499 -2.28 -47.82 -24.85
N PRO A 500 -2.39 -46.65 -25.53
CA PRO A 500 -3.57 -45.83 -25.45
C PRO A 500 -4.73 -46.44 -26.24
N ALA A 501 -5.76 -46.89 -25.52
CA ALA A 501 -7.07 -47.12 -26.11
C ALA A 501 -7.56 -45.86 -26.85
N LYS A 502 -8.10 -46.05 -28.05
CA LYS A 502 -8.38 -44.99 -29.03
C LYS A 502 -9.31 -43.91 -28.47
N SER A 503 -8.76 -42.72 -28.19
CA SER A 503 -9.52 -41.48 -28.06
C SER A 503 -9.32 -40.63 -29.30
N VAL A 504 -10.41 -40.10 -29.86
CA VAL A 504 -10.38 -39.37 -31.15
C VAL A 504 -9.67 -38.03 -30.97
N THR A 505 -8.41 -37.95 -31.38
CA THR A 505 -7.64 -36.72 -31.43
C THR A 505 -8.00 -35.90 -32.65
N PHE A 506 -8.58 -34.72 -32.46
CA PHE A 506 -8.50 -33.66 -33.47
C PHE A 506 -7.04 -33.20 -33.57
N GLU A 507 -6.40 -33.49 -34.71
CA GLU A 507 -5.07 -32.93 -35.01
C GLU A 507 -5.16 -31.40 -35.08
N GLN A 508 -4.51 -30.71 -34.15
CA GLN A 508 -4.34 -29.26 -34.24
C GLN A 508 -3.29 -28.95 -35.32
N ILE A 509 -3.76 -28.76 -36.55
CA ILE A 509 -2.95 -28.43 -37.74
C ILE A 509 -2.15 -27.15 -37.49
N GLU A 510 -0.87 -27.24 -37.16
CA GLU A 510 -0.07 -26.06 -36.86
C GLU A 510 0.25 -25.22 -38.12
N LEU A 511 -0.08 -23.93 -38.10
CA LEU A 511 0.13 -23.05 -39.26
C LEU A 511 1.58 -22.58 -39.37
N LYS A 512 2.15 -22.71 -40.56
CA LYS A 512 3.51 -22.27 -40.90
C LYS A 512 3.56 -20.79 -41.26
N LYS A 513 4.69 -20.13 -40.98
CA LYS A 513 4.95 -18.76 -41.44
C LYS A 513 4.85 -18.69 -42.97
N GLY A 514 4.12 -17.71 -43.49
CA GLY A 514 3.85 -17.51 -44.92
C GLY A 514 2.58 -18.21 -45.44
N GLN A 515 2.01 -19.16 -44.70
CA GLN A 515 0.81 -19.89 -45.09
C GLN A 515 -0.40 -18.96 -45.26
N GLN A 516 -1.18 -19.18 -46.32
CA GLN A 516 -2.38 -18.39 -46.60
C GLN A 516 -3.56 -18.88 -45.76
N VAL A 517 -4.28 -17.93 -45.17
CA VAL A 517 -5.44 -18.18 -44.31
C VAL A 517 -6.55 -17.17 -44.55
N ILE A 518 -7.80 -17.56 -44.31
CA ILE A 518 -8.98 -16.68 -44.28
C ILE A 518 -9.39 -16.50 -42.81
N VAL A 519 -9.62 -15.26 -42.41
CA VAL A 519 -10.14 -14.94 -41.07
C VAL A 519 -11.62 -15.28 -40.97
N ARG A 520 -12.02 -16.00 -39.91
CA ARG A 520 -13.40 -16.35 -39.58
C ARG A 520 -13.78 -15.74 -38.24
N LEU A 521 -14.37 -14.54 -38.29
CA LEU A 521 -14.86 -13.78 -37.14
C LEU A 521 -16.16 -13.07 -37.51
N PRO A 522 -17.33 -13.73 -37.40
CA PRO A 522 -18.62 -13.10 -37.67
C PRO A 522 -18.78 -11.77 -36.92
N GLY A 523 -19.25 -10.73 -37.62
CA GLY A 523 -19.43 -9.38 -37.05
C GLY A 523 -18.17 -8.52 -36.94
N CYS A 524 -16.99 -9.02 -37.32
CA CYS A 524 -15.76 -8.21 -37.34
C CYS A 524 -15.44 -7.68 -38.76
N LEU A 525 -14.90 -6.46 -38.86
CA LEU A 525 -14.40 -5.87 -40.12
C LEU A 525 -13.32 -6.72 -40.82
N THR A 526 -12.69 -7.65 -40.10
CA THR A 526 -11.66 -8.54 -40.67
C THR A 526 -12.19 -9.90 -41.14
N ASN A 527 -13.50 -10.16 -41.01
CA ASN A 527 -14.12 -11.41 -41.44
C ASN A 527 -13.95 -11.64 -42.95
N GLY A 528 -13.63 -12.86 -43.37
CA GLY A 528 -13.44 -13.21 -44.77
C GLY A 528 -12.13 -12.73 -45.40
N ILE A 529 -11.33 -11.91 -44.72
CA ILE A 529 -10.05 -11.42 -45.26
C ILE A 529 -9.07 -12.59 -45.44
N LYS A 530 -8.63 -12.79 -46.69
CA LYS A 530 -7.52 -13.67 -47.08
C LYS A 530 -6.19 -12.98 -46.80
N THR A 531 -5.33 -13.60 -46.01
CA THR A 531 -4.06 -13.03 -45.53
C THR A 531 -3.00 -14.13 -45.34
N LYS A 532 -1.81 -13.77 -44.85
CA LYS A 532 -0.70 -14.69 -44.58
C LYS A 532 -0.30 -14.65 -43.11
N VAL A 533 0.08 -15.82 -42.56
CA VAL A 533 0.64 -15.95 -41.20
C VAL A 533 2.04 -15.32 -41.16
N ARG A 534 2.25 -14.32 -40.30
CA ARG A 534 3.53 -13.60 -40.15
C ARG A 534 4.43 -14.21 -39.06
N SER A 535 3.85 -14.58 -37.93
CA SER A 535 4.54 -15.20 -36.79
C SER A 535 3.56 -15.86 -35.83
N ARG A 536 3.97 -16.95 -35.16
CA ARG A 536 3.23 -17.57 -34.05
C ARG A 536 3.74 -17.09 -32.68
N ALA A 537 2.87 -17.04 -31.69
CA ALA A 537 3.18 -16.74 -30.29
C ALA A 537 2.22 -17.53 -29.36
N LYS A 538 2.48 -17.52 -28.05
CA LYS A 538 1.50 -18.00 -27.05
C LYS A 538 0.83 -16.80 -26.38
N ASP A 539 -0.48 -16.87 -26.19
CA ASP A 539 -1.24 -15.85 -25.46
C ASP A 539 -0.98 -15.92 -23.94
N ALA A 540 -1.62 -15.04 -23.17
CA ALA A 540 -1.48 -15.02 -21.70
C ALA A 540 -2.01 -16.28 -20.99
N LEU A 541 -2.73 -17.16 -21.71
CA LEU A 541 -3.26 -18.45 -21.25
C LEU A 541 -2.45 -19.63 -21.81
N GLY A 542 -1.37 -19.37 -22.56
CA GLY A 542 -0.53 -20.40 -23.18
C GLY A 542 -1.05 -20.96 -24.51
N ARG A 543 -2.19 -20.47 -25.02
CA ARG A 543 -2.80 -20.92 -26.28
C ARG A 543 -2.03 -20.36 -27.47
N LEU A 544 -1.96 -21.12 -28.55
CA LEU A 544 -1.23 -20.73 -29.76
C LEU A 544 -2.02 -19.68 -30.55
N VAL A 545 -1.40 -18.52 -30.80
CA VAL A 545 -1.98 -17.41 -31.56
C VAL A 545 -1.05 -17.00 -32.70
N TYR A 546 -1.65 -16.58 -33.80
CA TYR A 546 -0.98 -16.22 -35.04
C TYR A 546 -1.17 -14.75 -35.33
N ARG A 547 -0.06 -14.03 -35.46
CA ARG A 547 -0.03 -12.68 -36.02
C ARG A 547 -0.13 -12.79 -37.53
N LEU A 548 -1.12 -12.12 -38.10
CA LEU A 548 -1.39 -12.10 -39.54
C LEU A 548 -0.72 -10.89 -40.19
N ASN A 549 -0.70 -10.84 -41.53
CA ASN A 549 -0.21 -9.67 -42.28
C ASN A 549 -1.26 -8.55 -42.45
N CYS A 550 -2.55 -8.83 -42.24
CA CYS A 550 -3.59 -7.80 -42.23
C CYS A 550 -3.53 -6.96 -40.94
N ARG A 551 -4.05 -5.73 -41.03
CA ARG A 551 -4.11 -4.78 -39.92
C ARG A 551 -5.55 -4.33 -39.65
N ALA A 552 -5.85 -4.01 -38.40
CA ALA A 552 -7.10 -3.38 -37.97
C ALA A 552 -6.74 -2.26 -36.98
N GLY A 553 -7.26 -1.04 -37.20
CA GLY A 553 -6.89 0.12 -36.38
C GLY A 553 -5.38 0.46 -36.38
N GLY A 554 -4.67 0.15 -37.47
CA GLY A 554 -3.22 0.34 -37.60
C GLY A 554 -2.35 -0.81 -37.05
N GLU A 555 -2.90 -1.64 -36.16
CA GLU A 555 -2.21 -2.76 -35.52
C GLU A 555 -2.35 -4.08 -36.27
N TYR A 556 -1.39 -5.00 -36.10
CA TYR A 556 -1.46 -6.33 -36.71
C TYR A 556 -2.49 -7.22 -36.02
N VAL A 557 -3.34 -7.87 -36.82
CA VAL A 557 -4.36 -8.81 -36.31
C VAL A 557 -3.67 -10.05 -35.72
N ILE A 558 -4.03 -10.42 -34.48
CA ILE A 558 -3.52 -11.60 -33.78
C ILE A 558 -4.73 -12.47 -33.39
N LEU A 559 -4.79 -13.69 -33.90
CA LEU A 559 -5.93 -14.60 -33.70
C LEU A 559 -5.48 -16.03 -33.37
N PRO A 560 -6.25 -16.78 -32.58
CA PRO A 560 -6.02 -18.21 -32.36
C PRO A 560 -6.45 -19.02 -33.60
N ILE A 561 -6.11 -20.31 -33.64
CA ILE A 561 -6.33 -21.13 -34.85
C ILE A 561 -7.80 -21.30 -35.20
N GLU A 562 -8.68 -21.39 -34.19
CA GLU A 562 -10.12 -21.53 -34.35
C GLU A 562 -10.80 -20.37 -35.11
N CYS A 563 -10.10 -19.25 -35.29
CA CYS A 563 -10.56 -18.10 -36.09
C CYS A 563 -9.96 -18.06 -37.51
N LEU A 564 -9.29 -19.11 -37.97
CA LEU A 564 -8.53 -19.16 -39.23
C LEU A 564 -8.87 -20.42 -40.05
N THR A 565 -9.19 -20.24 -41.33
CA THR A 565 -9.29 -21.34 -42.30
C THR A 565 -8.05 -21.35 -43.20
N VAL A 566 -7.36 -22.49 -43.35
CA VAL A 566 -6.26 -22.62 -44.31
C VAL A 566 -6.78 -22.47 -45.73
N VAL A 567 -6.12 -21.65 -46.54
CA VAL A 567 -6.32 -21.67 -47.99
C VAL A 567 -5.34 -22.69 -48.57
N HIS A 568 -5.86 -23.85 -48.95
CA HIS A 568 -5.14 -24.79 -49.79
C HIS A 568 -4.97 -24.17 -51.18
N ALA A 569 -3.78 -24.34 -51.77
CA ALA A 569 -3.60 -24.03 -53.17
C ALA A 569 -4.25 -25.14 -54.00
N THR A 570 -5.22 -24.75 -54.83
CA THR A 570 -5.60 -25.48 -56.05
C THR A 570 -4.55 -25.24 -57.12
#